data_AF-A0A3N3DRN3-F1
#
_entry.id   AF-A0A3N3DRN3-F1
#
_cell.length_a   1.000
_cell.length_b   1.000
_cell.length_c   1.000
_cell.angle_alpha   90.00
_cell.angle_beta   90.00
_cell.angle_gamma   90.00
#
_symmetry.space_group_name_H-M   'P 1'
#
loop_
_entity.id
_entity.type
_entity.pdbx_description
1 polymer ?
#
loop_
_entity_poly.entity_id
_entity_poly.type
_entity_poly.pdbx_seq_one_letter_code
_entity_poly.pdbx_strand_id
1 'polypeptide(L)'
;MGELWFSMRNAIDKLSVITQQLHQHDHKIICQSGRDTTRFRYLNNVFNHVYVEQIQPYLARIDAHYFKLEPYVTLLENSHPTYTYPIRKTHADFRQATLSHVKYWQGLFERCGVKVSR
;
A
#
# COMPACT_ATOMS: atom_id res chain seq x y z
N MET A 1 16.91 9.49 -8.38
CA MET A 1 15.91 10.34 -7.69
C MET A 1 14.56 10.32 -8.38
N GLY A 2 14.48 10.67 -9.68
CA GLY A 2 13.22 10.63 -10.43
C GLY A 2 12.50 9.28 -10.36
N GLU A 3 13.24 8.17 -10.50
CA GLU A 3 12.66 6.82 -10.42
C GLU A 3 12.08 6.47 -9.04
N LEU A 4 12.76 6.85 -7.96
CA LEU A 4 12.28 6.61 -6.59
C LEU A 4 11.01 7.43 -6.31
N TRP A 5 11.05 8.72 -6.64
CA TRP A 5 9.89 9.60 -6.49
C TRP A 5 8.71 9.09 -7.33
N PHE A 6 8.95 8.75 -8.59
CA PHE A 6 7.93 8.19 -9.48
C PHE A 6 7.36 6.87 -8.94
N SER A 7 8.22 5.97 -8.44
CA SER A 7 7.79 4.69 -7.86
C SER A 7 6.89 4.89 -6.64
N MET A 8 7.27 5.79 -5.72
CA MET A 8 6.43 6.16 -4.57
C MET A 8 5.10 6.78 -5.02
N ARG A 9 5.13 7.72 -5.97
CA ARG A 9 3.92 8.39 -6.47
C ARG A 9 2.96 7.41 -7.13
N ASN A 10 3.47 6.56 -8.01
CA ASN A 10 2.69 5.53 -8.66
C ASN A 10 2.09 4.53 -7.65
N ALA A 11 2.84 4.16 -6.61
CA ALA A 11 2.32 3.31 -5.53
C ALA A 11 1.22 4.02 -4.73
N ILE A 12 1.37 5.30 -4.38
CA ILE A 12 0.33 6.11 -3.73
C ILE A 12 -0.96 6.08 -4.53
N ASP A 13 -0.88 6.43 -5.82
CA ASP A 13 -2.06 6.57 -6.68
C ASP A 13 -2.78 5.23 -6.83
N LYS A 14 -2.03 4.14 -7.09
CA LYS A 14 -2.62 2.79 -7.24
C LYS A 14 -3.22 2.28 -5.93
N LEU A 15 -2.49 2.37 -4.82
CA LEU A 15 -2.97 1.88 -3.52
C LEU A 15 -4.21 2.66 -3.07
N SER A 16 -4.24 3.97 -3.29
CA SER A 16 -5.40 4.80 -2.92
C SER A 16 -6.65 4.41 -3.70
N VAL A 17 -6.54 4.25 -5.02
CA VAL A 17 -7.66 3.82 -5.89
C VAL A 17 -8.15 2.43 -5.49
N ILE A 18 -7.25 1.45 -5.33
CA ILE A 18 -7.64 0.07 -4.98
C ILE A 18 -8.29 0.04 -3.60
N THR A 19 -7.72 0.72 -2.60
CA THR A 19 -8.27 0.78 -1.24
C THR A 19 -9.64 1.43 -1.22
N GLN A 20 -9.84 2.50 -1.99
CA GLN A 20 -11.15 3.14 -2.13
C GLN A 20 -12.19 2.20 -2.74
N GLN A 21 -11.83 1.49 -3.82
CA GLN A 21 -12.73 0.51 -4.46
C GLN A 21 -13.11 -0.64 -3.51
N LEU A 22 -12.14 -1.12 -2.73
CA LEU A 22 -12.35 -2.13 -1.70
C LEU A 22 -13.36 -1.67 -0.65
N HIS A 23 -13.22 -0.43 -0.13
CA HIS A 23 -14.21 0.14 0.79
C HIS A 23 -15.59 0.34 0.14
N GLN A 24 -15.65 0.87 -1.08
CA GLN A 24 -16.92 1.11 -1.80
C GLN A 24 -17.72 -0.17 -2.05
N HIS A 25 -17.04 -1.30 -2.23
CA HIS A 25 -17.65 -2.59 -2.52
C HIS A 25 -17.61 -3.57 -1.34
N ASP A 26 -17.24 -3.09 -0.15
CA ASP A 26 -17.03 -3.93 1.03
C ASP A 26 -18.31 -4.69 1.45
N HIS A 27 -19.47 -4.04 1.32
CA HIS A 27 -20.78 -4.63 1.58
C HIS A 27 -21.10 -5.87 0.73
N LYS A 28 -20.37 -6.08 -0.38
CA LYS A 28 -20.54 -7.25 -1.26
C LYS A 28 -19.70 -8.45 -0.80
N ILE A 29 -18.88 -8.30 0.24
CA ILE A 29 -17.98 -9.33 0.72
C ILE A 29 -18.64 -10.01 1.92
N ILE A 30 -19.20 -11.20 1.67
CA ILE A 30 -19.92 -11.99 2.68
C ILE A 30 -18.99 -13.10 3.20
N CYS A 31 -18.94 -13.25 4.52
CA CYS A 31 -18.08 -14.23 5.21
C CYS A 31 -18.83 -15.16 6.16
N GLN A 32 -20.16 -15.03 6.26
CA GLN A 32 -20.97 -15.85 7.17
C GLN A 32 -21.12 -17.28 6.65
N SER A 33 -21.11 -18.25 7.56
CA SER A 33 -21.43 -19.64 7.24
C SER A 33 -22.85 -19.77 6.67
N GLY A 34 -23.04 -20.66 5.69
CA GLY A 34 -24.32 -20.86 5.00
C GLY A 34 -24.67 -19.80 3.94
N ARG A 35 -23.74 -18.89 3.60
CA ARG A 35 -23.87 -17.93 2.48
C ARG A 35 -22.76 -18.12 1.44
N ASP A 36 -22.93 -17.54 0.25
CA ASP A 36 -21.88 -17.57 -0.77
C ASP A 36 -20.68 -16.67 -0.37
N THR A 37 -19.57 -17.32 -0.02
CA THR A 37 -18.31 -16.69 0.39
C THR A 37 -17.30 -16.59 -0.76
N THR A 38 -17.71 -16.83 -2.01
CA THR A 38 -16.80 -16.89 -3.17
C THR A 38 -15.98 -15.62 -3.35
N ARG A 39 -16.57 -14.44 -3.14
CA ARG A 39 -15.85 -13.16 -3.23
C ARG A 39 -14.79 -13.01 -2.15
N PHE A 40 -15.09 -13.43 -0.92
CA PHE A 40 -14.11 -13.44 0.16
C PHE A 40 -12.96 -14.39 -0.16
N ARG A 41 -13.24 -15.61 -0.65
CA ARG A 41 -12.22 -16.57 -1.07
C ARG A 41 -11.30 -15.99 -2.15
N TYR A 42 -11.86 -15.29 -3.15
CA TYR A 42 -11.04 -14.63 -4.17
C TYR A 42 -10.18 -13.50 -3.61
N LEU A 43 -10.73 -12.65 -2.75
CA LEU A 43 -9.94 -11.59 -2.11
C LEU A 43 -8.85 -12.16 -1.20
N ASN A 44 -9.12 -13.25 -0.49
CA ASN A 44 -8.10 -13.95 0.29
C ASN A 44 -6.97 -14.48 -0.59
N ASN A 45 -7.30 -15.07 -1.76
CA ASN A 45 -6.27 -15.53 -2.70
C ASN A 45 -5.46 -14.36 -3.29
N VAL A 46 -6.11 -13.25 -3.63
CA VAL A 46 -5.44 -12.02 -4.09
C VAL A 46 -4.52 -11.47 -3.01
N PHE A 47 -4.97 -11.42 -1.76
CA PHE A 47 -4.12 -10.99 -0.65
C PHE A 47 -2.86 -11.85 -0.53
N ASN A 48 -3.02 -13.18 -0.48
CA ASN A 48 -1.87 -14.07 -0.30
C ASN A 48 -0.91 -14.05 -1.51
N HIS A 49 -1.41 -14.30 -2.72
CA HIS A 49 -0.55 -14.51 -3.89
C HIS A 49 -0.14 -13.24 -4.62
N VAL A 50 -0.88 -12.14 -4.44
CA VAL A 50 -0.55 -10.86 -5.08
C VAL A 50 0.01 -9.91 -4.04
N TYR A 51 -0.75 -9.62 -2.98
CA TYR A 51 -0.31 -8.60 -2.03
C TYR A 51 0.92 -9.04 -1.22
N VAL A 52 0.85 -10.17 -0.52
CA VAL A 52 1.95 -10.65 0.36
C VAL A 52 3.16 -11.10 -0.46
N GLU A 53 2.96 -11.91 -1.50
CA GLU A 53 4.08 -12.46 -2.27
C GLU A 53 4.77 -11.44 -3.18
N GLN A 54 4.06 -10.42 -3.69
CA GLN A 54 4.59 -9.56 -4.75
C GLN A 54 4.60 -8.07 -4.36
N ILE A 55 3.45 -7.53 -3.96
CA ILE A 55 3.29 -6.09 -3.73
C ILE A 55 4.01 -5.64 -2.46
N GLN A 56 3.82 -6.32 -1.33
CA GLN A 56 4.45 -5.96 -0.06
C GLN A 56 5.99 -5.95 -0.15
N PRO A 57 6.68 -6.96 -0.73
CA PRO A 57 8.12 -6.91 -0.95
C PRO A 57 8.55 -5.76 -1.86
N TYR A 58 7.78 -5.45 -2.90
CA TYR A 58 8.06 -4.30 -3.77
C TYR A 58 7.97 -2.96 -3.01
N LEU A 59 6.91 -2.75 -2.22
CA LEU A 59 6.74 -1.56 -1.39
C LEU A 59 7.85 -1.45 -0.34
N ALA A 60 8.24 -2.56 0.28
CA ALA A 60 9.35 -2.60 1.24
C ALA A 60 10.69 -2.22 0.59
N ARG A 61 10.94 -2.62 -0.67
CA ARG A 61 12.13 -2.21 -1.42
C ARG A 61 12.14 -0.70 -1.68
N ILE A 62 11.00 -0.12 -2.07
CA ILE A 62 10.88 1.34 -2.25
C ILE A 62 11.22 2.07 -0.94
N ASP A 63 10.62 1.63 0.17
CA ASP A 63 10.84 2.23 1.49
C ASP A 63 12.31 2.13 1.93
N ALA A 64 12.93 0.96 1.75
CA ALA A 64 14.36 0.74 2.03
C ALA A 64 15.27 1.61 1.14
N HIS A 65 14.92 1.81 -0.14
CA HIS A 65 15.66 2.70 -1.02
C HIS A 65 15.57 4.16 -0.58
N TYR A 66 14.41 4.61 -0.09
CA TYR A 66 14.28 5.93 0.50
C TYR A 66 15.19 6.09 1.73
N PHE A 67 15.15 5.15 2.68
CA PHE A 67 15.98 5.24 3.89
C PHE A 67 17.49 5.28 3.60
N LYS A 68 17.97 4.54 2.59
CA LYS A 68 19.37 4.62 2.15
C LYS A 68 19.77 6.01 1.66
N LEU A 69 18.82 6.77 1.10
CA LEU A 69 19.05 8.09 0.53
C LEU A 69 18.67 9.23 1.49
N GLU A 70 17.87 8.97 2.51
CA GLU A 70 17.37 9.97 3.48
C GLU A 70 18.46 10.89 4.02
N PRO A 71 19.66 10.42 4.42
CA PRO A 71 20.71 11.31 4.92
C PRO A 71 21.14 12.38 3.92
N TYR A 72 20.99 12.10 2.63
CA TYR A 72 21.38 12.98 1.52
C TYR A 72 20.21 13.80 0.98
N VAL A 73 18.99 13.54 1.42
CA VAL A 73 17.79 14.21 0.88
C VAL A 73 17.86 15.73 1.04
N THR A 74 18.40 16.25 2.15
CA THR A 74 18.54 17.70 2.38
C THR A 74 19.48 18.38 1.38
N LEU A 75 20.55 17.70 0.93
CA LEU A 75 21.45 18.21 -0.12
C LEU A 75 20.72 18.32 -1.47
N LEU A 76 19.75 17.44 -1.70
CA LEU A 76 19.04 17.29 -2.96
C LEU A 76 17.76 18.15 -3.02
N GLU A 77 17.11 18.38 -1.89
CA GLU A 77 15.94 19.28 -1.78
C GLU A 77 16.33 20.74 -2.05
N ASN A 78 17.59 21.11 -1.75
CA ASN A 78 18.13 22.45 -1.92
C ASN A 78 18.98 22.60 -3.21
N SER A 79 18.99 21.62 -4.10
CA SER A 79 19.86 21.63 -5.29
C SER A 79 19.38 22.59 -6.38
N HIS A 80 18.13 23.07 -6.33
CA HIS A 80 17.56 24.00 -7.30
C HIS A 80 17.01 25.26 -6.59
N PRO A 81 17.30 26.48 -7.08
CA PRO A 81 16.99 27.72 -6.37
C PRO A 81 15.49 28.02 -6.26
N THR A 82 14.65 27.40 -7.09
CA THR A 82 13.20 27.70 -7.17
C THR A 82 12.30 26.48 -7.05
N TYR A 83 12.86 25.26 -7.01
CA TYR A 83 12.05 24.04 -7.00
C TYR A 83 12.61 23.03 -6.00
N THR A 84 11.84 22.76 -4.96
CA THR A 84 12.15 21.72 -3.98
C THR A 84 11.40 20.45 -4.36
N TYR A 85 12.14 19.39 -4.70
CA TYR A 85 11.54 18.08 -4.91
C TYR A 85 10.86 17.62 -3.60
N PRO A 86 9.55 17.33 -3.58
CA PRO A 86 8.83 17.03 -2.35
C PRO A 86 9.03 15.58 -1.90
N ILE A 87 10.28 15.11 -1.84
CA ILE A 87 10.59 13.69 -1.65
C ILE A 87 10.22 13.20 -0.25
N ARG A 88 10.47 14.00 0.80
CA ARG A 88 10.04 13.67 2.17
C ARG A 88 8.52 13.55 2.27
N LYS A 89 7.80 14.52 1.69
CA LYS A 89 6.33 14.50 1.66
C LYS A 89 5.82 13.29 0.88
N THR A 90 6.41 13.00 -0.28
CA THR A 90 6.01 11.86 -1.11
C THR A 90 6.25 10.54 -0.37
N HIS A 91 7.35 10.40 0.38
CA HIS A 91 7.59 9.24 1.22
C HIS A 91 6.57 9.08 2.35
N ALA A 92 6.24 10.18 3.04
CA ALA A 92 5.21 10.16 4.09
C ALA A 92 3.84 9.74 3.53
N ASP A 93 3.43 10.33 2.40
CA ASP A 93 2.18 10.00 1.71
C ASP A 93 2.18 8.53 1.23
N PHE A 94 3.33 8.02 0.77
CA PHE A 94 3.53 6.62 0.39
C PHE A 94 3.35 5.65 1.57
N ARG A 95 3.95 5.96 2.72
CA ARG A 95 3.79 5.15 3.94
C ARG A 95 2.33 5.17 4.41
N GLN A 96 1.66 6.31 4.34
CA GLN A 96 0.26 6.44 4.71
C GLN A 96 -0.66 5.63 3.79
N ALA A 97 -0.46 5.69 2.47
CA ALA A 97 -1.24 4.90 1.51
C ALA A 97 -1.04 3.38 1.71
N THR A 98 0.21 2.97 1.95
CA THR A 98 0.55 1.57 2.26
C THR A 98 -0.14 1.10 3.55
N LEU A 99 -0.06 1.90 4.62
CA LEU A 99 -0.72 1.58 5.89
C LEU A 99 -2.24 1.50 5.75
N SER A 100 -2.85 2.45 5.02
CA SER A 100 -4.29 2.44 4.75
C SER A 100 -4.73 1.14 4.07
N HIS A 101 -3.98 0.70 3.06
CA HIS A 101 -4.26 -0.54 2.35
C HIS A 101 -4.12 -1.78 3.25
N VAL A 102 -3.09 -1.84 4.10
CA VAL A 102 -2.92 -2.91 5.10
C VAL A 102 -4.08 -2.92 6.10
N LYS A 103 -4.50 -1.76 6.59
CA LYS A 103 -5.61 -1.65 7.54
C LYS A 103 -6.92 -2.15 6.97
N TYR A 104 -7.17 -1.96 5.67
CA TYR A 104 -8.33 -2.56 5.01
C TYR A 104 -8.29 -4.09 5.12
N TRP A 105 -7.16 -4.72 4.76
CA TRP A 105 -6.99 -6.17 4.85
C TRP A 105 -7.17 -6.70 6.26
N GLN A 106 -6.56 -6.03 7.26
CA GLN A 106 -6.72 -6.37 8.66
C GLN A 106 -8.20 -6.36 9.08
N GLY A 107 -8.93 -5.28 8.78
CA GLY A 107 -10.36 -5.18 9.10
C GLY A 107 -11.22 -6.21 8.38
N LEU A 108 -10.92 -6.51 7.11
CA LEU A 108 -11.61 -7.57 6.36
C LEU A 108 -11.42 -8.94 7.04
N PHE A 109 -10.19 -9.29 7.42
CA PHE A 109 -9.91 -10.60 8.01
C PHE A 109 -10.41 -10.74 9.44
N GLU A 110 -10.33 -9.67 10.25
CA GLU A 110 -10.94 -9.63 11.58
C GLU A 110 -12.44 -9.88 11.52
N ARG A 111 -13.14 -9.18 10.61
CA ARG A 111 -14.58 -9.37 10.38
C ARG A 111 -14.92 -10.78 9.90
N CYS A 112 -14.07 -11.37 9.06
CA CYS A 112 -14.29 -12.69 8.46
C CYS A 112 -13.73 -13.84 9.30
N GLY A 113 -13.19 -13.56 10.50
CA GLY A 113 -12.70 -14.58 11.44
C GLY A 113 -11.45 -15.32 10.95
N VAL A 114 -10.72 -14.78 9.99
CA VAL A 114 -9.50 -15.40 9.47
C VAL A 114 -8.31 -14.92 10.29
N LYS A 115 -7.60 -15.86 10.90
CA LYS A 115 -6.27 -15.59 11.46
C LYS A 115 -5.29 -15.50 10.31
N VAL A 116 -4.76 -14.30 10.06
CA VAL A 116 -3.63 -14.12 9.15
C VAL A 116 -2.42 -14.81 9.82
N SER A 117 -2.06 -16.01 9.36
CA SER A 117 -0.83 -16.66 9.82
C SER A 117 0.36 -15.89 9.26
N ARG A 118 1.21 -15.41 10.17
CA ARG A 118 2.45 -14.72 9.86
C ARG A 118 3.47 -15.66 9.22
#